data_AF-A0A936MG14-F1
#
_entry.id   AF-A0A936MG14-F1
#
_cell.length_a   1.000
_cell.length_b   1.000
_cell.length_c   1.000
_cell.angle_alpha   90.00
_cell.angle_beta   90.00
_cell.angle_gamma   90.00
#
_symmetry.space_group_name_H-M   'P 1'
#
loop_
_entity.id
_entity.type
_entity.pdbx_description
1 polymer ?
#
loop_
_entity_poly.entity_id
_entity_poly.type
_entity_poly.pdbx_seq_one_letter_code
_entity_poly.pdbx_strand_id
1 'polypeptide(L)'
;MTTEQSALAALVDGVALPADDARNLWKRFSDYMGEHRGDLAGFAKNSGFIRIAPEYRNGKAVLVAYTKEPPPRASGQPKKKAKKR
;
A
#
# COMPACT_ATOMS: atom_id res chain seq x y z
N MET A 1 -12.03 24.86 -6.25
CA MET A 1 -12.41 23.44 -6.24
C MET A 1 -11.36 22.73 -5.39
N THR A 2 -11.68 22.47 -4.13
CA THR A 2 -10.72 22.34 -3.03
C THR A 2 -10.47 20.87 -2.71
N THR A 3 -9.52 20.23 -3.39
CA THR A 3 -9.32 18.78 -3.25
C THR A 3 -8.31 18.45 -2.14
N GLU A 4 -8.85 18.14 -0.96
CA GLU A 4 -8.40 17.08 -0.04
C GLU A 4 -6.90 16.92 0.29
N GLN A 5 -6.25 17.95 0.84
CA GLN A 5 -4.81 17.89 1.15
C GLN A 5 -4.37 17.03 2.37
N SER A 6 -5.24 16.39 3.17
CA SER A 6 -4.81 15.91 4.51
C SER A 6 -5.19 14.48 4.94
N ALA A 7 -5.65 13.61 4.04
CA ALA A 7 -6.07 12.25 4.42
C ALA A 7 -5.14 11.12 3.95
N LEU A 8 -4.02 11.44 3.29
CA LEU A 8 -3.09 10.45 2.75
C LEU A 8 -1.97 10.16 3.75
N ALA A 9 -1.93 8.92 4.26
CA ALA A 9 -0.83 8.42 5.08
C ALA A 9 -0.16 7.23 4.38
N ALA A 10 1.07 6.91 4.77
CA ALA A 10 1.77 5.72 4.30
C ALA A 10 2.48 5.03 5.46
N LEU A 11 2.48 3.71 5.43
CA LEU A 11 3.15 2.83 6.38
C LEU A 11 4.12 1.95 5.59
N VAL A 12 5.40 1.98 5.94
CA VAL A 12 6.41 1.08 5.35
C VAL A 12 6.92 0.17 6.45
N ASP A 13 6.74 -1.14 6.30
CA ASP A 13 7.11 -2.16 7.29
C ASP A 13 6.50 -1.91 8.68
N GLY A 14 5.34 -1.24 8.72
CA GLY A 14 4.66 -0.85 9.95
C GLY A 14 5.12 0.48 10.55
N VAL A 15 6.10 1.15 9.95
CA VAL A 15 6.56 2.48 10.33
C VAL A 15 5.79 3.54 9.55
N ALA A 16 5.16 4.48 10.26
CA ALA A 16 4.46 5.59 9.62
C ALA A 16 5.50 6.54 9.00
N LEU A 17 5.39 6.76 7.68
CA LEU A 17 6.24 7.71 6.98
C LEU A 17 5.81 9.15 7.29
N PRO A 18 6.76 10.11 7.20
CA PRO A 18 6.44 11.54 7.16
C PRO A 18 5.39 11.85 6.09
N ALA A 19 4.58 12.87 6.32
CA ALA A 19 3.52 13.27 5.38
C ALA A 19 4.06 13.58 3.97
N ASP A 20 5.28 14.10 3.87
CA ASP A 20 5.93 14.41 2.60
C ASP A 20 6.27 13.13 1.79
N ASP A 21 6.96 12.18 2.44
CA ASP A 21 7.24 10.87 1.86
C ASP A 21 5.97 10.08 1.53
N ALA A 22 4.96 10.15 2.40
CA ALA A 22 3.67 9.52 2.16
C ALA A 22 3.02 10.06 0.89
N ARG A 23 2.98 11.39 0.71
CA ARG A 23 2.46 12.02 -0.50
C ARG A 23 3.26 11.63 -1.74
N ASN A 24 4.59 11.56 -1.65
CA ASN A 24 5.44 11.16 -2.76
C ASN A 24 5.17 9.71 -3.17
N LEU A 25 5.02 8.80 -2.20
CA LEU A 25 4.66 7.42 -2.44
C LEU A 25 3.27 7.29 -3.09
N TRP A 26 2.28 8.03 -2.59
CA TRP A 26 0.95 8.10 -3.19
C TRP A 26 0.97 8.66 -4.61
N LYS A 27 1.81 9.65 -4.90
CA LYS A 27 1.96 10.20 -6.25
C LYS A 27 2.48 9.14 -7.21
N ARG A 28 3.56 8.43 -6.85
CA ARG A 28 4.12 7.32 -7.65
C ARG A 28 3.11 6.19 -7.83
N PHE A 29 2.35 5.88 -6.78
CA PHE A 29 1.32 4.86 -6.83
C PHE A 29 0.18 5.23 -7.78
N SER A 30 -0.31 6.47 -7.72
CA SER A 30 -1.35 6.97 -8.62
C SER A 30 -0.89 7.03 -10.08
N ASP A 31 0.36 7.45 -10.30
CA ASP A 31 1.00 7.47 -11.63
C ASP A 31 1.05 6.06 -12.23
N TYR A 32 1.56 5.09 -11.45
CA TYR A 32 1.57 3.69 -11.86
C TYR A 32 0.16 3.13 -12.09
N MET A 33 -0.82 3.52 -11.28
CA MET A 33 -2.22 3.12 -11.47
C MET A 33 -2.88 3.71 -12.73
N GLY A 34 -2.34 4.80 -13.26
CA GLY A 34 -2.76 5.36 -14.54
C GLY A 34 -2.52 4.39 -15.68
N GLU A 35 -1.34 3.77 -15.72
CA GLU A 35 -0.93 2.84 -16.78
C GLU A 35 -1.25 1.37 -16.46
N HIS A 36 -1.16 1.00 -15.18
CA HIS A 36 -1.27 -0.39 -14.69
C HIS A 36 -2.40 -0.53 -13.67
N ARG A 37 -3.58 -0.02 -14.01
CA ARG A 37 -4.72 0.02 -13.10
C ARG A 37 -5.02 -1.36 -12.50
N GLY A 38 -4.90 -1.46 -11.18
CA GLY A 38 -5.16 -2.68 -10.43
C GLY A 38 -3.93 -3.56 -10.17
N ASP A 39 -2.76 -3.22 -10.69
CA ASP A 39 -1.53 -3.99 -10.46
C ASP A 39 -0.73 -3.51 -9.24
N LEU A 40 -1.22 -3.87 -8.06
CA LEU A 40 -0.52 -3.58 -6.80
C LEU A 40 0.81 -4.33 -6.68
N ALA A 41 0.86 -5.55 -7.21
CA ALA A 41 2.03 -6.41 -7.10
C ALA A 41 3.16 -5.93 -8.01
N GLY A 42 2.83 -5.45 -9.21
CA GLY A 42 3.77 -4.81 -10.12
C GLY A 42 4.37 -3.54 -9.53
N PHE A 43 3.54 -2.65 -8.96
CA PHE A 43 4.05 -1.45 -8.28
C PHE A 43 4.99 -1.80 -7.13
N ALA A 44 4.62 -2.80 -6.33
CA ALA A 44 5.45 -3.26 -5.22
C ALA A 44 6.84 -3.68 -5.73
N LYS A 45 6.89 -4.60 -6.71
CA LYS A 45 8.15 -5.06 -7.30
C LYS A 45 8.97 -3.92 -7.91
N ASN A 46 8.33 -3.03 -8.66
CA ASN A 46 9.00 -1.90 -9.33
C ASN A 46 9.63 -0.92 -8.33
N SER A 47 8.96 -0.70 -7.20
CA SER A 47 9.45 0.19 -6.14
C SER A 47 10.35 -0.49 -5.11
N GLY A 48 10.63 -1.79 -5.25
CA GLY A 48 11.44 -2.56 -4.30
C GLY A 48 10.69 -3.02 -3.04
N PHE A 49 9.36 -2.96 -3.05
CA PHE A 49 8.51 -3.55 -2.00
C PHE A 49 8.16 -5.00 -2.35
N ILE A 50 8.04 -5.85 -1.33
CA ILE A 50 7.52 -7.21 -1.50
C ILE A 50 6.00 -7.24 -1.56
N ARG A 51 5.33 -6.24 -0.95
CA ARG A 51 3.88 -6.12 -0.93
C ARG A 51 3.48 -4.68 -0.68
N ILE A 52 2.44 -4.23 -1.38
CA ILE A 52 1.78 -2.95 -1.11
C ILE A 52 0.27 -3.11 -1.17
N ALA A 53 -0.44 -2.40 -0.29
CA ALA A 53 -1.88 -2.39 -0.24
C ALA A 53 -2.40 -1.04 0.25
N PRO A 54 -3.34 -0.40 -0.47
CA PRO A 54 -4.10 0.72 0.08
C PRO A 54 -5.10 0.21 1.13
N GLU A 55 -5.02 0.73 2.34
CA GLU A 55 -5.99 0.54 3.41
C GLU A 55 -6.75 1.84 3.69
N TYR A 56 -7.96 1.76 4.22
CA TYR A 56 -8.70 2.91 4.71
C TYR A 56 -8.88 2.77 6.23
N ARG A 57 -8.32 3.70 7.01
CA ARG A 57 -8.35 3.67 8.47
C ARG A 57 -8.79 5.01 9.02
N ASN A 58 -9.81 5.00 9.87
CA ASN A 58 -10.27 6.18 10.61
C ASN A 58 -10.52 7.41 9.71
N GLY A 59 -11.13 7.20 8.54
CA GLY A 59 -11.41 8.27 7.58
C GLY A 59 -10.21 8.72 6.74
N LYS A 60 -9.09 7.98 6.77
CA LYS A 60 -7.86 8.30 6.05
C LYS A 60 -7.42 7.14 5.15
N ALA A 61 -6.94 7.47 3.96
CA ALA A 61 -6.34 6.50 3.05
C ALA A 61 -4.88 6.29 3.43
N VAL A 62 -4.52 5.05 3.77
CA VAL A 62 -3.21 4.65 4.26
C VAL A 62 -2.59 3.64 3.32
N LEU A 63 -1.49 3.98 2.66
CA LEU A 63 -0.77 3.06 1.80
C LEU A 63 0.19 2.21 2.64
N VAL A 64 -0.06 0.92 2.77
CA VAL A 64 0.77 0.00 3.55
C VAL A 64 1.69 -0.77 2.62
N ALA A 65 2.99 -0.50 2.68
CA ALA A 65 4.04 -1.18 1.94
C ALA A 65 4.94 -2.00 2.89
N TYR A 66 5.56 -3.04 2.35
CA TYR A 66 6.52 -3.90 3.05
C TYR A 66 7.77 -4.02 2.19
N THR A 67 8.94 -3.65 2.72
CA THR A 67 10.25 -3.80 2.04
C THR A 67 10.98 -5.07 2.44
N LYS A 68 10.73 -5.58 3.65
CA LYS A 68 11.31 -6.84 4.14
C LYS A 68 10.20 -7.86 4.37
N GLU A 69 10.58 -9.14 4.41
CA GLU A 69 9.66 -10.19 4.85
C GLU A 69 9.11 -9.79 6.22
N PRO A 70 7.80 -9.47 6.35
CA PRO A 70 7.25 -9.11 7.64
C PRO A 70 7.48 -10.31 8.56
N PRO A 71 7.75 -10.10 9.86
CA PRO A 71 7.65 -11.21 10.81
C PRO A 71 6.30 -11.91 10.55
N PRO A 72 6.26 -13.26 10.49
CA PRO A 72 5.06 -13.98 10.12
C PRO A 72 3.92 -13.48 10.99
N ARG A 73 2.96 -12.75 10.39
CA ARG A 73 1.82 -12.21 11.12
C ARG A 73 1.17 -13.37 11.87
N ALA A 74 1.03 -13.24 13.19
CA ALA A 74 0.09 -14.04 13.95
C ALA A 74 -1.25 -14.01 13.22
N SER A 75 -1.71 -15.20 12.84
CA SER A 75 -3.08 -15.61 12.47
C SER A 75 -4.07 -14.49 12.11
N GLY A 76 -4.49 -14.38 10.85
CA GLY A 76 -5.76 -13.69 10.58
C GLY A 76 -6.10 -13.28 9.14
N GLN A 77 -5.15 -13.23 8.20
CA GLN A 77 -5.52 -12.96 6.81
C GLN A 77 -5.80 -14.29 6.10
N PRO A 78 -7.06 -14.61 5.73
CA PRO A 78 -7.36 -15.84 5.04
C PRO A 78 -6.65 -15.76 3.69
N LYS A 79 -5.56 -16.54 3.56
CA LYS A 79 -5.06 -16.99 2.27
C LYS A 79 -6.29 -17.49 1.53
N LYS A 80 -6.64 -16.87 0.39
CA LYS A 80 -7.60 -17.44 -0.55
C LYS A 80 -7.12 -18.86 -0.82
N LYS A 81 -7.73 -19.85 -0.15
CA LYS A 81 -7.56 -21.25 -0.44
C LYS A 81 -8.12 -21.41 -1.84
N ALA A 82 -7.24 -21.42 -2.84
CA ALA A 82 -7.56 -22.00 -4.13
C ALA A 82 -7.86 -23.48 -3.87
N LYS A 83 -9.14 -23.76 -3.66
CA LYS A 83 -9.73 -25.09 -3.58
C LYS A 83 -10.18 -25.48 -4.98
N LYS A 84 -9.68 -26.59 -5.50
CA LYS A 84 -10.36 -27.51 -6.44
C LYS A 84 -9.43 -28.72 -6.61
N ARG A 85 -9.77 -29.85 -5.98
CA ARG A 85 -10.69 -30.92 -6.41
C ARG A 85 -9.99 -31.88 -7.35
#